data_AF-A0A4V1AYX4-F1
#
_entry.id   AF-A0A4V1AYX4-F1
#
_cell.length_a   1.000
_cell.length_b   1.000
_cell.length_c   1.000
_cell.angle_alpha   90.00
_cell.angle_beta   90.00
_cell.angle_gamma   90.00
#
_symmetry.space_group_name_H-M   'P 1'
#
loop_
_entity.id
_entity.type
_entity.pdbx_description
1 polymer ?
#
loop_
_entity_poly.entity_id
_entity_poly.type
_entity_poly.pdbx_seq_one_letter_code
_entity_poly.pdbx_strand_id
1 'polypeptide(L)' 'MSEAAFHPAQPPVATPTPIPLREILPWAIFGGLMLLLALYFVGAEQGATSIFPGMYVHEFVHDGRHLLGFPCH' A
#
# COMPACT_ATOMS: atom_id res chain seq x y z
N MET A 1 -10.94 -37.72 -57.35
CA MET A 1 -11.20 -36.42 -56.74
C MET A 1 -11.27 -36.62 -55.23
N SER A 2 -10.11 -36.56 -54.55
CA SER A 2 -10.07 -36.59 -53.08
C SER A 2 -9.92 -35.16 -52.60
N GLU A 3 -10.96 -34.66 -51.95
CA GLU A 3 -10.98 -33.33 -51.36
C GLU A 3 -10.21 -33.37 -50.04
N ALA A 4 -9.06 -32.70 -49.99
CA ALA A 4 -8.32 -32.50 -48.75
C ALA A 4 -9.06 -31.42 -47.94
N ALA A 5 -9.77 -31.84 -46.89
CA ALA A 5 -10.42 -30.92 -45.98
C ALA A 5 -9.37 -30.12 -45.21
N PHE A 6 -9.24 -28.83 -45.53
CA PHE A 6 -8.51 -27.88 -44.70
C PHE A 6 -9.23 -27.73 -43.35
N HIS A 7 -8.64 -28.27 -42.28
CA HIS A 7 -9.05 -27.94 -40.93
C HIS A 7 -8.50 -26.55 -40.58
N PRO A 8 -9.34 -25.57 -40.20
CA PRO A 8 -8.84 -24.30 -39.71
C PRO A 8 -8.07 -24.54 -38.41
N ALA A 9 -6.81 -24.06 -38.35
CA ALA A 9 -6.05 -24.06 -37.12
C ALA A 9 -6.75 -23.13 -36.11
N GLN A 10 -7.14 -23.67 -34.95
CA GLN A 10 -7.70 -22.85 -33.88
C GLN A 10 -6.63 -21.87 -33.38
N PRO A 11 -6.95 -20.56 -33.29
CA PRO A 11 -6.02 -19.60 -32.74
C PRO A 11 -5.72 -19.94 -31.27
N PRO A 12 -4.48 -19.73 -30.81
CA PRO A 12 -4.11 -20.03 -29.43
C PRO A 12 -4.96 -19.20 -28.47
N VAL A 13 -5.65 -19.89 -27.55
CA VAL A 13 -6.40 -19.25 -26.47
C VAL A 13 -5.41 -18.83 -25.39
N ALA A 14 -5.33 -17.54 -25.10
CA ALA A 14 -4.49 -17.03 -24.02
C ALA A 14 -4.99 -17.59 -22.67
N THR A 15 -4.10 -18.22 -21.92
CA THR A 15 -4.39 -18.70 -20.57
C THR A 15 -4.01 -17.59 -19.57
N PRO A 16 -4.90 -17.21 -18.66
CA PRO A 16 -4.58 -16.20 -17.65
C PRO A 16 -3.49 -16.74 -16.71
N THR A 17 -2.43 -15.95 -16.53
CA THR A 17 -1.36 -16.27 -15.60
C THR A 17 -1.83 -15.98 -14.16
N PRO A 18 -1.63 -16.92 -13.21
CA PRO A 18 -1.97 -16.68 -11.81
C PRO A 18 -1.12 -15.57 -11.19
N ILE A 19 -1.74 -14.75 -10.33
CA ILE A 19 -1.02 -13.71 -9.56
C ILE A 19 -0.17 -14.40 -8.47
N PRO A 20 1.15 -14.13 -8.39
CA PRO A 20 2.03 -14.77 -7.42
C PRO A 20 1.87 -14.15 -6.02
N LEU A 21 0.78 -14.49 -5.32
CA LEU A 21 0.45 -13.90 -4.03
C LEU A 21 1.58 -14.04 -3.00
N ARG A 22 2.30 -15.16 -3.00
CA ARG A 22 3.40 -15.43 -2.06
C ARG A 22 4.55 -14.43 -2.18
N GLU A 23 4.80 -13.92 -3.37
CA GLU A 23 5.85 -12.94 -3.64
C GLU A 23 5.39 -11.52 -3.27
N ILE A 24 4.10 -11.22 -3.43
CA ILE A 24 3.51 -9.91 -3.16
C ILE A 24 3.26 -9.71 -1.65
N LEU A 25 2.86 -10.77 -0.95
CA LEU A 25 2.38 -10.69 0.44
C LEU A 25 3.36 -10.00 1.41
N PRO A 26 4.68 -10.32 1.41
CA PRO A 26 5.62 -9.67 2.33
C PRO A 26 5.71 -8.16 2.12
N TRP A 27 5.71 -7.72 0.85
CA TRP A 27 5.75 -6.30 0.50
C TRP A 27 4.44 -5.59 0.79
N ALA A 28 3.31 -6.25 0.54
CA ALA A 28 2.00 -5.71 0.87
C ALA A 28 1.83 -5.54 2.40
N ILE A 29 2.29 -6.51 3.19
CA ILE A 29 2.30 -6.40 4.65
C ILE A 29 3.22 -5.25 5.08
N PHE A 30 4.45 -5.20 4.57
CA PHE A 30 5.39 -4.14 4.91
C PHE A 30 4.84 -2.75 4.57
N GLY A 31 4.35 -2.56 3.35
CA GLY A 31 3.72 -1.32 2.91
C GLY A 31 2.47 -0.98 3.71
N GLY A 32 1.64 -1.97 4.03
CA GLY A 32 0.46 -1.81 4.89
C GLY A 32 0.82 -1.34 6.30
N LEU A 33 1.86 -1.92 6.91
CA LEU A 33 2.35 -1.50 8.21
C LEU A 33 2.90 -0.07 8.19
N MET A 34 3.66 0.30 7.15
CA MET A 34 4.14 1.68 6.97
C MET A 34 3.00 2.68 6.77
N LEU A 35 1.97 2.30 6.02
CA LEU A 35 0.76 3.10 5.87
C LEU A 35 0.05 3.30 7.22
N LEU A 36 -0.15 2.23 8.00
CA LEU A 36 -0.76 2.31 9.32
C LEU A 36 0.07 3.19 10.28
N LEU A 37 1.40 3.11 10.22
CA LEU A 37 2.28 3.97 10.99
C LEU A 37 2.14 5.44 10.59
N ALA A 38 2.11 5.73 9.29
CA ALA A 38 1.89 7.10 8.80
C ALA A 38 0.53 7.64 9.25
N LEU A 39 -0.53 6.84 9.13
CA LEU A 39 -1.87 7.20 9.60
C LEU A 39 -1.90 7.43 11.11
N TYR A 40 -1.16 6.63 11.90
CA TYR A 40 -1.03 6.85 13.33
C TYR A 40 -0.42 8.22 13.64
N PHE A 41 0.71 8.58 13.02
CA PHE A 41 1.33 9.89 13.26
C PHE A 41 0.46 11.05 12.79
N VAL A 42 -0.20 10.92 11.63
CA VAL A 42 -1.14 11.94 11.13
C VAL A 42 -2.36 12.10 12.05
N GLY A 43 -2.90 11.00 12.59
CA GLY A 43 -4.07 10.99 13.46
C GLY A 43 -3.78 11.31 14.94
N ALA A 44 -2.55 11.07 15.40
CA ALA A 44 -2.14 11.30 16.79
C ALA A 44 -2.13 12.79 17.16
N GLU A 45 -2.00 13.68 16.18
CA GLU A 45 -1.98 15.14 16.36
C GLU A 45 -3.24 15.72 17.02
N GLN A 46 -4.34 14.98 17.06
CA GLN A 46 -5.57 15.40 17.75
C GLN A 46 -6.03 14.37 18.79
N GLY A 47 -5.15 13.42 19.15
CA GLY A 47 -5.47 12.36 20.12
C GLY A 47 -6.45 11.29 19.62
N ALA A 48 -6.97 11.39 18.38
CA ALA A 48 -8.00 10.50 17.85
C ALA A 48 -7.57 9.03 17.75
N THR A 49 -6.26 8.78 17.59
CA THR A 49 -5.66 7.44 17.50
C THR A 49 -4.64 7.19 18.60
N SER A 50 -4.57 8.03 19.65
CA SER A 50 -3.52 7.91 20.66
C SER A 50 -3.75 6.68 21.54
N ILE A 51 -2.86 5.69 21.40
CA ILE A 51 -2.86 4.47 22.22
C ILE A 51 -2.26 4.77 23.60
N PHE A 52 -1.34 5.74 23.69
CA PHE A 52 -0.72 6.17 24.93
C PHE A 52 -1.39 7.45 25.43
N PRO A 53 -1.75 7.53 26.72
CA PRO A 53 -2.29 8.76 27.29
C PRO A 53 -1.23 9.87 27.31
N GLY A 54 -1.59 11.05 26.81
CA GLY A 54 -0.73 12.24 26.78
C GLY A 54 -0.41 12.76 25.37
N MET A 55 -0.12 14.06 25.26
CA MET A 55 0.18 14.76 23.99
C MET A 55 1.67 14.65 23.59
N TYR A 56 2.46 13.75 24.20
CA TYR A 56 3.91 13.69 23.96
C TYR A 56 4.30 13.52 22.49
N VAL A 57 3.58 12.66 21.75
CA VAL A 57 3.84 12.48 20.31
C VAL A 57 3.47 13.75 19.54
N HIS A 58 2.35 14.37 19.89
CA HIS A 58 1.92 15.63 19.30
C HIS A 58 2.94 16.74 19.53
N GLU A 59 3.42 16.92 20.77
CA GLU A 59 4.45 17.91 21.10
C GLU A 59 5.76 17.64 20.35
N PHE A 60 6.22 16.38 20.29
CA PHE A 60 7.42 16.02 19.55
C PHE A 60 7.32 16.34 18.05
N VAL A 61 6.20 16.01 17.41
CA VAL A 61 5.98 16.27 15.98
C VAL A 61 5.77 17.77 15.73
N HIS A 62 5.01 18.42 16.61
CA HIS A 62 4.78 19.86 16.61
C HIS A 62 6.11 20.62 16.70
N ASP A 63 7.01 20.23 17.61
CA ASP A 63 8.34 20.83 17.79
C ASP A 63 9.28 20.53 16.62
N GLY A 64 9.24 19.31 16.07
CA GLY A 64 10.04 18.95 14.89
C GLY A 64 9.70 19.81 13.68
N ARG A 65 8.43 20.13 13.48
CA ARG A 65 7.96 21.05 12.43
C ARG A 65 8.53 22.46 12.61
N HIS A 66 8.52 22.97 13.85
CA HIS A 66 9.12 24.26 14.19
C HIS A 66 10.64 24.27 13.97
N LEU A 67 11.32 23.18 14.32
CA LEU A 67 12.77 23.02 14.11
C LEU A 67 13.13 23.03 12.62
N LEU A 68 12.27 22.47 11.77
CA LEU A 68 12.42 22.51 10.31
C LEU A 68 11.93 23.83 9.67
N GLY A 69 11.51 24.82 10.47
CA GLY A 69 11.12 26.15 10.01
C GLY A 69 9.73 26.23 9.36
N PHE A 70 8.91 25.19 9.50
CA PHE A 70 7.55 25.20 8.99
C PHE A 70 6.65 26.01 9.95
N PRO A 71 5.82 26.95 9.43
CA PRO A 71 4.96 27.77 10.26
C PRO A 71 3.84 26.95 10.94
N CYS A 72 3.41 27.42 12.11
CA CYS A 72 2.17 27.00 12.76
C CYS A 72 1.13 28.11 12.77
N HIS A 73 -0.14 27.72 12.90
CA HIS A 73 -1.24 28.66 13.12
C HIS A 73 -1.19 29.19 14.55
#